data_AF-A0AAW8HRX3-F1
#
_entry.id   AF-A0AAW8HRX3-F1
#
_cell.length_a   1.000
_cell.length_b   1.000
_cell.length_c   1.000
_cell.angle_alpha   90.00
_cell.angle_beta   90.00
_cell.angle_gamma   90.00
#
_symmetry.space_group_name_H-M   'P 1'
#
loop_
_entity.id
_entity.type
_entity.pdbx_description
1 polymer ?
#
loop_
_entity_poly.entity_id
_entity_poly.type
_entity_poly.pdbx_seq_one_letter_code
_entity_poly.pdbx_strand_id
1 'polypeptide(L)'
;MKNLLSRHFKTLVSIESDPESMPLLVICDKQSLLNLTPKMRYHIMRVSAIIIFHEKSLEKNMSSHVHKNRIVYVDKRIRPSELLLTAKKIINMKEKNKSTRYEIGASLQHSALTKSEIEILRYLSVGLTQQKISEILSLSPKTISFHKKNAMRKLDLGSNIELFYWLCSGELDGVIFIN
;
A
#
# COMPACT_ATOMS: atom_id res chain seq x y z
N MET A 1 11.17 18.16 -6.86
CA MET A 1 9.83 17.55 -7.00
C MET A 1 8.86 18.23 -6.04
N LYS A 2 8.47 19.49 -6.30
CA LYS A 2 7.59 20.26 -5.40
C LYS A 2 6.21 19.61 -5.30
N ASN A 3 6.05 18.78 -4.27
CA ASN A 3 4.81 18.46 -3.58
C ASN A 3 3.62 18.02 -4.47
N LEU A 4 3.85 16.99 -5.29
CA LEU A 4 2.81 16.43 -6.18
C LEU A 4 1.62 15.86 -5.38
N LEU A 5 1.87 15.40 -4.15
CA LEU A 5 0.86 14.84 -3.25
C LEU A 5 0.11 15.94 -2.47
N SER A 6 0.79 16.97 -1.94
CA SER A 6 0.10 18.04 -1.19
C SER A 6 -0.62 19.06 -2.07
N ARG A 7 -0.15 19.31 -3.31
CA ARG A 7 -0.78 20.29 -4.21
C ARG A 7 -2.17 19.89 -4.68
N HIS A 8 -2.52 18.60 -4.64
CA HIS A 8 -3.77 18.07 -5.19
C HIS A 8 -4.76 17.58 -4.13
N PHE A 9 -4.34 17.46 -2.87
CA PHE A 9 -5.21 17.00 -1.80
C PHE A 9 -5.07 17.91 -0.57
N LYS A 10 -6.16 18.61 -0.20
CA LYS A 10 -6.28 19.35 1.08
C LYS A 10 -6.06 18.42 2.29
N THR A 11 -6.29 17.11 2.12
CA THR A 11 -6.30 16.10 3.19
C THR A 11 -5.08 15.17 3.16
N LEU A 12 -4.11 15.39 2.27
CA LEU A 12 -2.90 14.57 2.19
C LEU A 12 -1.73 15.34 2.81
N VAL A 13 -1.34 14.91 4.00
CA VAL A 13 -0.16 15.47 4.69
C VAL A 13 1.00 14.51 4.47
N SER A 14 2.06 15.00 3.83
CA SER A 14 3.34 14.31 3.73
C SER A 14 4.28 14.78 4.84
N ILE A 15 4.97 13.83 5.47
CA ILE A 15 6.13 14.14 6.33
C ILE A 15 7.39 13.78 5.54
N GLU A 16 8.15 14.80 5.16
CA GLU A 16 9.38 14.69 4.39
C GLU A 16 10.59 14.85 5.34
N SER A 17 11.68 14.11 5.09
CA SER A 17 12.96 14.34 5.78
C SER A 17 13.70 15.56 5.23
N ASP A 18 13.54 15.85 3.94
CA ASP A 18 14.02 17.06 3.27
C ASP A 18 13.12 17.38 2.04
N PRO A 19 13.14 18.62 1.49
CA PRO A 19 12.26 19.08 0.41
C PRO A 19 12.41 18.38 -0.95
N GLU A 20 13.48 17.61 -1.15
CA GLU A 20 13.76 16.83 -2.35
C GLU A 20 13.57 15.32 -2.15
N SER A 21 13.46 14.88 -0.89
CA SER A 21 13.25 13.50 -0.48
C SER A 21 11.82 13.00 -0.69
N MET A 22 11.71 11.70 -0.89
CA MET A 22 10.42 11.00 -0.92
C MET A 22 9.77 11.07 0.48
N PRO A 23 8.46 11.34 0.58
CA PRO A 23 7.83 11.44 1.89
C PRO A 23 7.89 10.12 2.65
N LEU A 24 8.24 10.20 3.93
CA LEU A 24 8.40 9.07 4.84
C LEU A 24 7.05 8.53 5.30
N LEU A 25 6.10 9.43 5.56
CA LEU A 25 4.75 9.13 6.01
C LEU A 25 3.74 9.93 5.21
N VAL A 26 2.66 9.28 4.77
CA VAL A 26 1.48 9.94 4.20
C VAL A 26 0.29 9.73 5.13
N ILE A 27 -0.43 10.80 5.45
CA ILE A 27 -1.68 10.75 6.20
C ILE A 27 -2.80 11.16 5.24
N CYS A 28 -3.84 10.32 5.09
CA CYS A 28 -4.97 10.62 4.24
C CYS A 28 -6.27 9.97 4.74
N ASP A 29 -7.43 10.45 4.27
CA ASP A 29 -8.67 9.70 4.41
C ASP A 29 -8.78 8.57 3.36
N LYS A 30 -9.70 7.63 3.61
CA LYS A 30 -9.96 6.50 2.70
C LYS A 30 -10.28 6.95 1.26
N GLN A 31 -11.09 8.00 1.08
CA GLN A 31 -11.55 8.44 -0.24
C GLN A 31 -10.43 9.10 -1.05
N SER A 32 -9.56 9.85 -0.38
CA SER A 32 -8.36 10.44 -0.99
C SER A 32 -7.46 9.38 -1.62
N LEU A 33 -7.35 8.21 -1.00
CA LEU A 33 -6.58 7.09 -1.54
C LEU A 33 -7.22 6.48 -2.80
N LEU A 34 -8.55 6.44 -2.86
CA LEU A 34 -9.29 5.92 -4.02
C LEU A 34 -9.17 6.83 -5.25
N ASN A 35 -9.06 8.13 -5.00
CA ASN A 35 -9.03 9.18 -6.03
C ASN A 35 -7.62 9.44 -6.58
N LEU A 36 -6.62 8.63 -6.23
CA LEU A 36 -5.26 8.81 -6.73
C LEU A 36 -5.15 8.57 -8.23
N THR A 37 -4.55 9.54 -8.92
CA THR A 37 -4.13 9.38 -10.32
C THR A 37 -3.04 8.30 -10.43
N PRO A 38 -2.84 7.69 -11.60
CA PRO A 38 -1.78 6.69 -11.80
C PRO A 38 -0.39 7.16 -11.35
N LYS A 39 -0.03 8.41 -11.69
CA LYS A 39 1.24 9.02 -11.28
C LYS A 39 1.35 9.11 -9.75
N MET A 40 0.26 9.44 -9.06
CA MET A 40 0.25 9.50 -7.60
C MET A 40 0.31 8.13 -6.94
N ARG A 41 -0.32 7.11 -7.54
CA ARG A 41 -0.20 5.71 -7.07
C ARG A 41 1.25 5.26 -7.09
N TYR A 42 1.97 5.54 -8.18
CA TYR A 42 3.41 5.26 -8.26
C TYR A 42 4.18 5.86 -7.07
N HIS A 43 3.87 7.11 -6.70
CA HIS A 43 4.51 7.76 -5.55
C HIS A 43 4.08 7.14 -4.22
N ILE A 44 2.79 6.91 -4.00
CA ILE A 44 2.31 6.39 -2.71
C ILE A 44 2.79 4.96 -2.43
N MET A 45 2.96 4.15 -3.48
CA MET A 45 3.52 2.80 -3.39
C MET A 45 4.98 2.78 -2.91
N ARG A 46 5.66 3.93 -2.85
CA ARG A 46 7.06 4.06 -2.40
C ARG A 46 7.20 4.74 -1.03
N VAL A 47 6.09 5.14 -0.40
CA VAL A 47 6.10 5.77 0.92
C VAL A 47 6.30 4.71 2.01
N SER A 48 7.10 5.00 3.03
CA SER A 48 7.43 4.00 4.07
C SER A 48 6.22 3.56 4.89
N ALA A 49 5.27 4.47 5.14
CA ALA A 49 4.01 4.17 5.80
C ALA A 49 2.86 5.11 5.38
N ILE A 50 1.62 4.64 5.53
CA ILE A 50 0.39 5.36 5.23
C ILE A 50 -0.54 5.28 6.44
N ILE A 51 -0.95 6.42 7.00
CA ILE A 51 -2.05 6.49 7.97
C ILE A 51 -3.35 6.77 7.22
N ILE A 52 -4.36 5.96 7.48
CA ILE A 52 -5.69 6.08 6.88
C ILE A 52 -6.72 6.39 7.94
N PHE A 53 -7.37 7.54 7.81
CA PHE A 53 -8.52 7.85 8.64
C PHE A 53 -9.76 7.05 8.23
N HIS A 54 -10.44 6.44 9.20
CA HIS A 54 -11.70 5.72 8.99
C HIS A 54 -12.79 6.15 9.98
N GLU A 55 -14.04 5.90 9.60
CA GLU A 55 -15.19 5.98 10.52
C GLU A 55 -15.33 4.66 11.27
N LYS A 56 -15.75 4.76 12.54
CA LYS A 56 -15.83 3.66 13.52
C LYS A 56 -16.72 2.46 13.11
N SER A 57 -17.42 2.54 11.98
CA SER A 57 -18.47 1.61 11.55
C SER A 57 -17.96 0.27 10.99
N LEU A 58 -16.67 0.13 10.66
CA LEU A 58 -16.15 -1.09 10.01
C LEU A 58 -15.41 -2.07 10.94
N GLU A 59 -15.34 -1.82 12.24
CA GLU A 59 -14.43 -2.55 13.14
C GLU A 59 -15.14 -3.34 14.25
N LYS A 60 -15.88 -4.40 13.90
CA LYS A 60 -16.17 -5.43 14.90
C LYS A 60 -14.97 -6.35 15.18
N ASN A 61 -13.95 -6.34 14.31
CA ASN A 61 -12.82 -7.29 14.34
C ASN A 61 -11.41 -6.65 14.24
N MET A 62 -11.30 -5.32 14.17
CA MET A 62 -10.00 -4.66 14.00
C MET A 62 -9.76 -3.73 15.21
N SER A 63 -8.91 -4.19 16.13
CA SER A 63 -8.53 -3.45 17.33
C SER A 63 -7.87 -2.13 16.95
N SER A 64 -8.14 -1.09 17.75
CA SER A 64 -7.92 0.36 17.58
C SER A 64 -6.78 0.93 16.70
N HIS A 65 -5.75 0.17 16.33
CA HIS A 65 -4.77 0.52 15.30
C HIS A 65 -4.23 -0.77 14.67
N VAL A 66 -4.81 -1.22 13.56
CA VAL A 66 -4.28 -2.38 12.83
C VAL A 66 -3.08 -1.95 11.99
N HIS A 67 -1.90 -2.41 12.39
CA HIS A 67 -0.65 -2.24 11.66
C HIS A 67 -0.48 -3.40 10.68
N LYS A 68 -0.75 -3.17 9.40
CA LYS A 68 -0.33 -4.09 8.32
C LYS A 68 0.88 -3.52 7.63
N ASN A 69 2.09 -3.89 8.07
CA ASN A 69 3.48 -3.57 7.64
C ASN A 69 3.83 -2.14 7.12
N ARG A 70 2.93 -1.48 6.40
CA ARG A 70 2.98 -0.11 5.87
C ARG A 70 1.71 0.70 6.11
N ILE A 71 0.53 0.11 6.34
CA ILE A 71 -0.74 0.84 6.54
C ILE A 71 -1.13 0.81 8.03
N VAL A 72 -1.57 1.97 8.54
CA VAL A 72 -2.11 2.15 9.88
C VAL A 72 -3.49 2.80 9.79
N TYR A 73 -4.51 2.16 10.35
CA TYR A 73 -5.85 2.72 10.43
C TYR A 73 -6.02 3.54 11.71
N VAL A 74 -6.66 4.70 11.60
CA VAL A 74 -6.89 5.63 12.70
C VAL A 74 -8.32 6.16 12.68
N ASP A 75 -9.01 6.18 13.82
CA ASP A 75 -10.34 6.79 13.94
C ASP A 75 -10.27 8.30 13.65
N LYS A 76 -11.19 8.82 12.83
CA LYS A 76 -11.28 10.26 12.51
C LYS A 76 -11.38 11.18 13.74
N ARG A 77 -11.77 10.65 14.91
CA ARG A 77 -11.90 11.39 16.18
C ARG A 77 -10.63 11.37 17.04
N ILE A 78 -9.53 10.84 16.51
CA ILE A 78 -8.23 10.87 17.20
C ILE A 78 -7.86 12.32 17.56
N ARG A 79 -7.31 12.51 18.75
CA ARG A 79 -6.81 13.83 19.16
C ARG A 79 -5.50 14.14 18.42
N PRO A 80 -5.23 15.41 18.06
CA PRO A 80 -4.00 15.78 17.35
C PRO A 80 -2.71 15.31 18.06
N SER A 81 -2.66 15.37 19.39
CA SER A 81 -1.52 14.90 20.19
C SER A 81 -1.29 13.39 20.06
N GLU A 82 -2.37 12.62 19.99
CA GLU A 82 -2.34 11.17 19.85
C GLU A 82 -1.95 10.75 18.43
N LEU A 83 -2.46 11.44 17.41
CA LEU A 83 -2.02 11.27 16.01
C LEU A 83 -0.52 11.54 15.85
N LEU A 84 -0.01 12.60 16.48
CA LEU A 84 1.40 12.93 16.45
C LEU A 84 2.25 11.83 17.11
N LEU A 85 1.78 11.26 18.23
CA LEU A 85 2.45 10.15 18.89
C LEU A 85 2.48 8.91 18.00
N THR A 86 1.37 8.59 17.32
CA THR A 86 1.29 7.49 16.34
C THR A 86 2.25 7.70 15.18
N ALA A 87 2.28 8.89 14.59
CA ALA A 87 3.21 9.23 13.50
C ALA A 87 4.69 9.06 13.95
N LYS A 88 5.04 9.59 15.13
CA LYS A 88 6.40 9.44 15.71
C LYS A 88 6.78 7.98 15.93
N LYS A 89 5.86 7.16 16.46
CA LYS A 89 6.09 5.71 16.66
C LYS A 89 6.40 5.02 15.33
N ILE A 90 5.61 5.29 14.28
CA ILE A 90 5.79 4.70 12.95
C ILE A 90 7.16 5.06 12.36
N ILE A 91 7.55 6.34 12.44
CA ILE A 91 8.84 6.83 11.94
C ILE A 91 9.99 6.15 12.70
N ASN A 92 9.94 6.14 14.03
CA ASN A 92 11.00 5.55 14.86
C ASN A 92 11.13 4.03 14.69
N MET A 93 10.02 3.32 14.46
CA MET A 93 10.04 1.88 14.17
C MET A 93 10.79 1.58 12.87
N LYS A 94 10.58 2.39 11.83
CA LYS A 94 11.28 2.24 10.54
C LYS A 94 12.78 2.51 10.68
N GLU A 95 13.19 3.47 11.50
CA GLU A 95 14.61 3.75 11.73
C GLU A 95 15.32 2.63 12.49
N LYS A 96 14.67 2.04 13.51
CA LYS A 96 15.24 0.91 14.25
C LYS A 96 15.28 -0.39 13.43
N ASN A 97 14.33 -0.58 12.51
CA ASN A 97 14.27 -1.75 11.63
C ASN A 97 15.05 -1.58 10.31
N LYS A 98 15.84 -0.51 10.13
CA LYS A 98 16.74 -0.39 8.95
C LYS A 98 17.77 -1.52 8.85
N SER A 99 18.06 -2.22 9.95
CA SER A 99 19.07 -3.28 10.04
C SER A 99 18.51 -4.71 9.92
N THR A 100 17.19 -4.88 9.84
CA THR A 100 16.55 -6.19 9.69
C THR A 100 15.83 -6.26 8.36
N ARG A 101 16.51 -6.85 7.36
CA ARG A 101 15.82 -7.46 6.22
C ARG A 101 14.82 -8.45 6.82
N TYR A 102 13.53 -8.18 6.64
CA TYR A 102 12.45 -8.91 7.30
C TYR A 102 12.54 -10.41 7.00
N GLU A 103 12.78 -11.20 8.04
CA GLU A 103 12.62 -12.65 8.05
C GLU A 103 11.28 -13.01 8.70
N ILE A 104 10.54 -13.90 8.01
CA ILE A 104 9.53 -14.87 8.47
C ILE A 104 8.23 -14.24 9.04
N GLY A 105 7.02 -14.58 8.62
CA GLY A 105 6.50 -15.72 7.86
C GLY A 105 5.09 -16.05 8.40
N ALA A 106 4.22 -16.50 7.50
CA ALA A 106 2.93 -17.15 7.76
C ALA A 106 1.74 -16.32 8.31
N SER A 107 0.72 -16.15 7.48
CA SER A 107 -0.58 -16.85 7.69
C SER A 107 -1.57 -16.50 6.59
N LEU A 108 -1.39 -17.02 5.38
CA LEU A 108 -2.46 -16.97 4.39
C LEU A 108 -2.40 -18.26 3.56
N GLN A 109 -3.30 -19.19 3.87
CA GLN A 109 -3.60 -20.37 3.06
C GLN A 109 -4.33 -19.95 1.76
N HIS A 110 -3.69 -19.13 0.95
CA HIS A 110 -4.14 -18.82 -0.39
C HIS A 110 -3.47 -19.79 -1.35
N SER A 111 -4.24 -20.33 -2.31
CA SER A 111 -3.69 -21.14 -3.39
C SER A 111 -2.49 -20.44 -4.01
N ALA A 112 -1.38 -21.15 -4.20
CA ALA A 112 -0.14 -20.54 -4.67
C ALA A 112 -0.35 -19.73 -5.95
N LEU A 113 0.12 -18.48 -5.91
CA LEU A 113 0.16 -17.64 -7.10
C LEU A 113 1.14 -18.23 -8.11
N THR A 114 0.81 -18.13 -9.40
CA THR A 114 1.73 -18.50 -10.48
C THR A 114 2.81 -17.44 -10.65
N LYS A 115 3.90 -17.80 -11.34
CA LYS A 115 4.99 -16.86 -11.67
C LYS A 115 4.47 -15.60 -12.38
N SER A 116 3.58 -15.76 -13.37
CA SER A 116 3.00 -14.63 -14.11
C SER A 116 2.08 -13.76 -13.25
N GLU A 117 1.29 -14.35 -12.36
CA GLU A 117 0.47 -13.62 -11.40
C GLU A 117 1.35 -12.78 -10.44
N ILE A 118 2.39 -13.40 -9.88
CA ILE A 118 3.35 -12.73 -9.00
C ILE A 118 4.06 -11.59 -9.72
N GLU A 119 4.55 -11.83 -10.93
CA GLU A 119 5.25 -10.84 -11.72
C GLU A 119 4.38 -9.59 -11.98
N ILE A 120 3.12 -9.80 -12.34
CA ILE A 120 2.18 -8.69 -12.54
C ILE A 120 1.91 -7.96 -11.22
N LEU A 121 1.71 -8.68 -10.11
CA LEU A 121 1.55 -8.05 -8.79
C LEU A 121 2.80 -7.26 -8.38
N ARG A 122 4.02 -7.69 -8.71
CA ARG A 122 5.26 -6.95 -8.44
C ARG A 122 5.33 -5.63 -9.19
N TYR A 123 4.94 -5.60 -10.46
CA TYR A 123 4.88 -4.33 -11.18
C TYR A 123 3.78 -3.40 -10.65
N LEU A 124 2.63 -3.96 -10.26
CA LEU A 124 1.57 -3.21 -9.61
C LEU A 124 2.00 -2.71 -8.22
N SER A 125 2.83 -3.46 -7.49
CA SER A 125 3.30 -3.10 -6.15
C SER A 125 4.29 -1.92 -6.16
N VAL A 126 4.91 -1.64 -7.30
CA VAL A 126 5.69 -0.40 -7.50
C VAL A 126 4.87 0.70 -8.19
N GLY A 127 3.58 0.46 -8.42
CA GLY A 127 2.61 1.44 -8.93
C GLY A 127 2.62 1.63 -10.45
N LEU A 128 3.08 0.65 -11.23
CA LEU A 128 2.93 0.68 -12.68
C LEU A 128 1.47 0.44 -13.10
N THR A 129 1.09 1.02 -14.25
CA THR A 129 -0.22 0.77 -14.85
C THR A 129 -0.21 -0.54 -15.64
N GLN A 130 -1.39 -1.16 -15.82
CA GLN A 130 -1.52 -2.35 -16.67
C GLN A 130 -0.98 -2.11 -18.09
N GLN A 131 -1.17 -0.89 -18.62
CA GLN A 131 -0.61 -0.49 -19.91
C GLN A 131 0.92 -0.53 -19.91
N LYS A 132 1.55 0.00 -18.85
CA LYS A 132 3.01 -0.02 -18.77
C LYS A 132 3.56 -1.44 -18.58
N ILE A 133 2.82 -2.27 -17.84
CA ILE A 133 3.15 -3.69 -17.65
C ILE A 133 3.06 -4.45 -18.98
N SER A 134 2.04 -4.21 -19.80
CA SER A 134 1.94 -4.82 -21.13
C SER A 134 3.13 -4.48 -22.02
N GLU A 135 3.59 -3.22 -21.99
CA GLU A 135 4.77 -2.79 -22.74
C GLU A 135 6.04 -3.50 -22.26
N ILE A 136 6.24 -3.60 -20.94
CA ILE A 136 7.43 -4.23 -20.35
C ILE A 136 7.47 -5.73 -20.66
N LEU A 137 6.33 -6.42 -20.53
CA LEU A 137 6.24 -7.87 -20.70
C LEU A 137 5.99 -8.30 -22.15
N SER A 138 5.80 -7.36 -23.08
CA SER A 138 5.36 -7.64 -24.46
C SER A 138 4.09 -8.51 -24.53
N LEU A 139 3.15 -8.28 -23.60
CA LEU A 139 1.87 -9.00 -23.50
C LEU A 139 0.71 -8.06 -23.77
N SER A 140 -0.43 -8.58 -24.22
CA SER A 140 -1.62 -7.75 -24.39
C SER A 140 -2.15 -7.23 -23.04
N PRO A 141 -2.75 -6.02 -22.98
CA PRO A 141 -3.44 -5.55 -21.77
C PRO A 141 -4.52 -6.51 -21.26
N LYS A 142 -5.15 -7.28 -22.17
CA LYS A 142 -6.11 -8.33 -21.86
C LYS A 142 -5.46 -9.49 -21.09
N THR A 143 -4.25 -9.90 -21.49
CA THR A 143 -3.45 -10.92 -20.81
C THR A 143 -3.05 -10.46 -19.41
N ILE A 144 -2.60 -9.21 -19.26
CA ILE A 144 -2.29 -8.63 -17.95
C ILE A 144 -3.53 -8.62 -17.04
N SER A 145 -4.67 -8.17 -17.57
CA SER A 145 -5.95 -8.16 -16.84
C SER A 145 -6.40 -9.57 -16.42
N PHE A 146 -6.19 -10.57 -17.27
CA PHE A 146 -6.49 -11.97 -16.98
C PHE A 146 -5.70 -12.49 -15.78
N HIS A 147 -4.36 -12.38 -15.81
CA HIS A 147 -3.53 -12.82 -14.69
C HIS A 147 -3.81 -12.02 -13.41
N LYS A 148 -4.03 -10.70 -13.51
CA LYS A 148 -4.43 -9.88 -12.36
C LYS A 148 -5.73 -10.38 -11.73
N LYS A 149 -6.75 -10.68 -12.54
CA LYS A 149 -8.03 -11.22 -12.04
C LYS A 149 -7.86 -12.59 -11.38
N ASN A 150 -7.03 -13.47 -11.95
CA ASN A 150 -6.75 -14.76 -11.34
C ASN A 150 -6.02 -14.61 -10.00
N ALA A 151 -5.02 -13.73 -9.93
CA ALA A 151 -4.35 -13.40 -8.68
C ALA A 151 -5.34 -12.90 -7.61
N MET A 152 -6.20 -11.94 -7.97
CA MET A 152 -7.25 -11.42 -7.08
C MET A 152 -8.17 -12.53 -6.57
N ARG A 153 -8.63 -13.42 -7.45
CA ARG A 153 -9.47 -14.58 -7.07
C ARG A 153 -8.75 -15.51 -6.10
N LYS A 154 -7.45 -15.77 -6.31
CA LYS A 154 -6.65 -16.63 -5.43
C LYS A 154 -6.36 -16.00 -4.06
N LEU A 155 -6.31 -14.67 -3.99
CA LEU A 155 -6.12 -13.88 -2.78
C LEU A 155 -7.43 -13.50 -2.08
N ASP A 156 -8.58 -13.98 -2.58
CA ASP A 156 -9.93 -13.61 -2.11
C ASP A 156 -10.19 -12.09 -2.10
N LEU A 157 -9.74 -11.41 -3.15
CA LEU A 157 -9.91 -9.97 -3.34
C LEU A 157 -11.01 -9.71 -4.37
N GLY A 158 -12.13 -9.14 -3.93
CA GLY A 158 -13.31 -8.87 -4.76
C GLY A 158 -13.19 -7.61 -5.63
N SER A 159 -12.24 -6.70 -5.34
CA SER A 159 -12.16 -5.41 -6.01
C SER A 159 -10.73 -4.92 -6.28
N ASN A 160 -10.57 -4.05 -7.29
CA ASN A 160 -9.30 -3.37 -7.56
C ASN A 160 -8.84 -2.52 -6.36
N ILE A 161 -9.80 -2.06 -5.55
CA ILE A 161 -9.55 -1.27 -4.35
C ILE A 161 -8.93 -2.13 -3.27
N GLU A 162 -9.49 -3.32 -3.00
CA GLU A 162 -8.91 -4.29 -2.07
C GLU A 162 -7.52 -4.73 -2.53
N LEU A 163 -7.34 -5.00 -3.83
CA LEU A 163 -6.02 -5.26 -4.40
C LEU A 163 -5.05 -4.10 -4.15
N PHE A 164 -5.49 -2.86 -4.34
CA PHE A 164 -4.65 -1.70 -4.08
C PHE A 164 -4.23 -1.60 -2.61
N TYR A 165 -5.17 -1.79 -1.67
CA TYR A 165 -4.86 -1.82 -0.23
C TYR A 165 -3.89 -2.95 0.13
N TRP A 166 -4.10 -4.13 -0.44
CA TRP A 166 -3.26 -5.31 -0.24
C TRP A 166 -1.82 -5.09 -0.77
N LEU A 167 -1.69 -4.43 -1.93
CA LEU A 167 -0.37 -4.06 -2.45
C LEU A 167 0.30 -2.99 -1.58
N CYS A 168 -0.45 -1.98 -1.13
CA CYS A 168 0.06 -0.92 -0.26
C CYS A 168 0.50 -1.44 1.11
N SER A 169 -0.14 -2.49 1.64
CA SER A 169 0.23 -3.07 2.94
C SER A 169 1.56 -3.81 2.92
N GLY A 170 2.11 -4.11 1.74
CA GLY A 170 3.38 -4.85 1.60
C GLY A 170 3.23 -6.36 1.81
N GLU A 171 2.02 -6.90 1.70
CA GLU A 171 1.76 -8.34 1.89
C GLU A 171 2.40 -9.23 0.81
N LEU A 172 2.75 -8.67 -0.36
CA LEU A 172 3.43 -9.39 -1.44
C LEU A 172 4.81 -9.94 -1.03
N ASP A 173 5.49 -9.29 -0.09
CA ASP A 173 6.82 -9.71 0.39
C ASP A 173 6.76 -11.01 1.22
N GLY A 174 5.58 -11.40 1.70
CA GLY A 174 5.33 -12.63 2.47
C GLY A 174 4.73 -13.78 1.67
N VAL A 175 4.51 -13.63 0.36
CA VAL A 175 3.89 -14.68 -0.46
C VAL A 175 4.91 -15.75 -0.85
N ILE A 176 4.65 -17.00 -0.46
CA ILE A 176 5.53 -18.16 -0.71
C ILE A 176 5.55 -18.51 -2.21
N PHE A 177 6.76 -18.73 -2.72
CA PHE A 177 7.04 -19.15 -4.09
C PHE A 177 6.83 -20.65 -4.25
N ILE A 178 6.08 -21.08 -5.26
CA ILE A 178 6.12 -22.47 -5.71
C ILE A 178 6.61 -22.46 -7.16
N ASN A 179 7.65 -23.25 -7.43
CA ASN A 179 8.39 -23.29 -8.69
C ASN A 179 7.69 -24.18 -9.72
#